data_AF-A0A133YVQ3-F1
#
_entry.id   AF-A0A133YVQ3-F1
#
_cell.length_a   1.000
_cell.length_b   1.000
_cell.length_c   1.000
_cell.angle_alpha   90.00
_cell.angle_beta   90.00
_cell.angle_gamma   90.00
#
_symmetry.space_group_name_H-M   'P 1'
#
loop_
_entity.id
_entity.type
_entity.pdbx_description
1 polymer ?
#
loop_
_entity_poly.entity_id
_entity_poly.type
_entity_poly.pdbx_seq_one_letter_code
_entity_poly.pdbx_strand_id
1 'polypeptide(L)'
;MSAKGSDMEKEFENYWKHHQPELIQRAPKALKEERENTGRMNTAGDWILFVVPIIAMVGFMNYGFFAQEMVNLLVALVIGIVFFFLSMLLKPYITGKRNVVDIDMDIKQHFYQIYQKHGLKGLDNL
;
A
#
# COMPACT_ATOMS: atom_id res chain seq x y z
N MET A 1 14.12 -30.07 -1.13
CA MET A 1 14.14 -28.67 -1.62
C MET A 1 15.56 -28.34 -2.00
N SER A 2 15.82 -28.03 -3.27
CA SER A 2 17.17 -27.91 -3.83
C SER A 2 17.82 -26.58 -3.44
N ALA A 3 19.05 -26.61 -2.91
CA ALA A 3 19.84 -25.42 -2.54
C ALA A 3 19.96 -24.39 -3.68
N LYS A 4 19.88 -24.86 -4.94
CA LYS A 4 19.91 -24.01 -6.13
C LYS A 4 18.70 -23.08 -6.26
N GLY A 5 17.54 -23.49 -5.72
CA GLY A 5 16.33 -22.65 -5.72
C GLY A 5 16.44 -21.49 -4.72
N SER A 6 17.01 -21.73 -3.53
CA SER A 6 17.17 -20.70 -2.51
C SER A 6 18.20 -19.65 -2.86
N ASP A 7 19.22 -19.99 -3.67
CA ASP A 7 20.27 -19.04 -4.06
C ASP A 7 19.79 -18.08 -5.16
N MET A 8 19.02 -18.58 -6.14
CA MET A 8 18.39 -17.74 -7.16
C MET A 8 17.35 -16.77 -6.56
N GLU A 9 16.59 -17.23 -5.58
CA GLU A 9 15.63 -16.38 -4.87
C GLU A 9 16.35 -15.25 -4.11
N LYS A 10 17.43 -15.56 -3.39
CA LYS A 10 18.23 -14.53 -2.70
C LYS A 10 18.87 -13.53 -3.66
N GLU A 11 19.36 -13.98 -4.81
CA GLU A 11 19.95 -13.12 -5.84
C GLU A 11 18.92 -12.12 -6.39
N PHE A 12 17.74 -12.62 -6.76
CA PHE A 12 16.64 -11.78 -7.23
C PHE A 12 16.15 -10.83 -6.14
N GLU A 13 15.96 -11.29 -4.90
CA GLU A 13 15.53 -10.43 -3.78
C GLU A 13 16.53 -9.30 -3.53
N ASN A 14 17.83 -9.59 -3.64
CA ASN A 14 18.86 -8.57 -3.49
C ASN A 14 18.80 -7.56 -4.64
N TYR A 15 18.66 -8.03 -5.88
CA TYR A 15 18.51 -7.16 -7.05
C TYR A 15 17.25 -6.28 -6.95
N TRP A 16 16.11 -6.88 -6.59
CA TRP A 16 14.84 -6.20 -6.37
C TRP A 16 14.98 -5.07 -5.36
N LYS A 17 15.58 -5.33 -4.19
CA LYS A 17 15.77 -4.30 -3.15
C LYS A 17 16.57 -3.08 -3.64
N HIS A 18 17.52 -3.27 -4.55
CA HIS A 18 18.35 -2.19 -5.07
C HIS A 18 17.71 -1.45 -6.25
N HIS A 19 16.92 -2.13 -7.09
CA HIS A 19 16.36 -1.57 -8.33
C HIS A 19 14.84 -1.42 -8.33
N GLN A 20 14.16 -1.67 -7.19
CA GLN A 20 12.70 -1.63 -7.08
C GLN A 20 12.07 -0.36 -7.67
N PRO A 21 12.56 0.87 -7.40
CA PRO A 21 11.95 2.08 -7.95
C PRO A 21 12.01 2.16 -9.48
N GLU A 22 13.07 1.64 -10.09
CA GLU A 22 13.25 1.61 -11.55
C GLU A 22 12.40 0.52 -12.18
N LEU A 23 12.36 -0.67 -11.56
CA LEU A 23 11.53 -1.79 -12.01
C LEU A 23 10.03 -1.45 -11.94
N ILE A 24 9.58 -0.76 -10.89
CA ILE A 24 8.18 -0.29 -10.80
C ILE A 24 7.86 0.71 -11.92
N GLN A 25 8.82 1.53 -12.35
CA GLN A 25 8.62 2.45 -13.47
C GLN A 25 8.59 1.76 -14.84
N ARG A 26 9.36 0.68 -14.99
CA ARG A 26 9.41 -0.18 -16.19
C ARG A 26 8.31 -1.25 -16.20
N ALA A 27 7.49 -1.34 -15.15
CA ALA A 27 6.39 -2.28 -15.07
C ALA A 27 5.38 -2.08 -16.24
N PRO A 28 4.65 -3.15 -16.64
CA PRO A 28 3.61 -3.05 -17.66
C PRO A 28 2.63 -1.89 -17.39
N LYS A 29 2.26 -1.16 -18.46
CA LYS A 29 1.38 0.03 -18.35
C LYS A 29 0.11 -0.22 -17.54
N ALA A 30 -0.52 -1.39 -17.72
CA ALA A 30 -1.71 -1.78 -16.97
C ALA A 30 -1.49 -1.79 -15.44
N LEU A 31 -0.39 -2.39 -14.96
CA LEU A 31 -0.06 -2.45 -13.53
C LEU A 31 0.36 -1.08 -12.97
N LYS A 32 1.07 -0.29 -13.78
CA LYS A 32 1.45 1.08 -13.40
C LYS A 32 0.23 1.98 -13.25
N GLU A 33 -0.69 1.95 -14.20
CA GLU A 33 -1.95 2.71 -14.14
C GLU A 33 -2.84 2.25 -12.98
N GLU A 34 -2.92 0.94 -12.72
CA GLU A 34 -3.64 0.39 -11.57
C GLU A 34 -3.05 0.88 -10.24
N ARG A 35 -1.72 0.88 -10.12
CA ARG A 35 -1.00 1.40 -8.95
C ARG A 35 -1.25 2.90 -8.73
N GLU A 36 -1.15 3.70 -9.80
CA GLU A 36 -1.41 5.14 -9.75
C GLU A 36 -2.87 5.45 -9.38
N ASN A 37 -3.82 4.73 -9.95
CA ASN A 37 -5.24 4.89 -9.65
C ASN A 37 -5.62 4.46 -8.23
N THR A 38 -4.86 3.52 -7.64
CA THR A 38 -4.99 3.11 -6.24
C THR A 38 -4.50 4.17 -5.26
N GLY A 39 -3.43 4.89 -5.61
CA GLY A 39 -2.89 5.99 -4.82
C GLY A 39 -3.76 7.25 -4.82
N ARG A 40 -4.53 7.49 -5.89
CA ARG A 40 -5.36 8.70 -6.03
C ARG A 40 -6.73 8.55 -5.33
N MET A 41 -7.20 9.64 -4.73
CA MET A 41 -8.56 9.80 -4.19
C MET A 41 -9.58 10.06 -5.30
N ASN A 42 -9.77 9.05 -6.14
CA ASN A 42 -10.60 9.18 -7.35
C ASN A 42 -12.00 8.54 -7.20
N THR A 43 -12.29 7.89 -6.07
CA THR A 43 -13.60 7.25 -5.84
C THR A 43 -14.36 7.92 -4.70
N ALA A 44 -15.69 7.88 -4.76
CA ALA A 44 -16.54 8.36 -3.66
C ALA A 44 -16.22 7.64 -2.33
N GLY A 45 -15.86 6.34 -2.40
CA GLY A 45 -15.41 5.58 -1.24
C GLY A 45 -14.11 6.12 -0.61
N ASP A 46 -13.15 6.60 -1.41
CA ASP A 46 -11.93 7.25 -0.90
C ASP A 46 -12.26 8.51 -0.07
N TRP A 47 -13.21 9.31 -0.55
CA TRP A 47 -13.66 10.52 0.14
C TRP A 47 -14.42 10.21 1.43
N ILE A 48 -15.30 9.21 1.41
CA ILE A 48 -16.03 8.76 2.61
C ILE A 48 -15.05 8.27 3.68
N LEU A 49 -14.11 7.39 3.30
CA LEU A 49 -13.12 6.83 4.22
C LEU A 49 -12.19 7.89 4.82
N PHE A 50 -11.94 8.99 4.09
CA PHE A 50 -11.15 10.10 4.62
C PHE A 50 -11.92 10.95 5.64
N VAL A 51 -13.22 11.13 5.45
CA VAL A 51 -14.05 11.99 6.30
C VAL A 51 -14.45 11.29 7.61
N VAL A 52 -14.56 9.96 7.62
CA VAL A 52 -14.96 9.18 8.80
C VAL A 52 -14.09 9.46 10.05
N PRO A 53 -12.75 9.43 10.00
CA PRO A 53 -11.91 9.77 11.15
C PRO A 53 -12.17 11.18 11.70
N ILE A 54 -12.44 12.15 10.82
CA ILE A 54 -12.71 13.54 11.19
C ILE A 54 -14.05 13.63 11.92
N ILE A 55 -15.10 12.98 11.39
CA ILE A 55 -16.42 12.94 12.04
C ILE A 55 -16.32 12.27 13.42
N ALA A 56 -15.58 11.17 13.54
CA ALA A 56 -15.39 10.47 14.80
C ALA A 56 -14.68 11.36 15.84
N MET A 57 -13.64 12.08 15.43
CA MET A 57 -12.92 13.03 16.30
C MET A 57 -13.81 14.19 16.76
N VAL A 58 -14.51 14.85 15.82
CA VAL A 58 -15.39 15.99 16.13
C VAL A 58 -16.55 15.54 17.02
N GLY A 59 -17.15 14.39 16.71
CA GLY A 59 -18.21 13.79 17.52
C GLY A 59 -17.75 13.51 18.95
N PHE A 60 -16.57 12.91 19.12
CA PHE A 60 -15.99 12.67 20.43
C PHE A 60 -15.72 13.97 21.21
N MET A 61 -15.08 14.95 20.56
CA MET A 61 -14.75 16.23 21.20
C MET A 61 -16.00 17.00 21.65
N ASN A 62 -17.10 16.94 20.87
CA ASN A 62 -18.34 17.65 21.20
C ASN A 62 -19.08 17.06 22.41
N TYR A 63 -18.81 15.81 22.77
CA TYR A 63 -19.41 15.17 23.96
C TYR A 63 -18.75 15.62 25.27
N GLY A 64 -17.54 16.19 25.24
CA GLY A 64 -16.88 16.73 26.44
C GLY A 64 -16.65 15.68 27.54
N PHE A 65 -16.24 14.47 27.17
CA PHE A 65 -16.13 13.31 28.09
C PHE A 65 -15.26 13.57 29.32
N PHE A 66 -14.17 14.32 29.18
CA PHE A 66 -13.27 14.68 30.28
C PHE A 66 -13.34 16.19 30.57
N ALA A 67 -13.21 16.55 31.84
CA ALA A 67 -13.18 17.95 32.26
C ALA A 67 -11.93 18.71 31.76
N GLN A 68 -10.84 18.00 31.47
CA GLN A 68 -9.61 18.58 30.92
C GLN A 68 -9.61 18.49 29.39
N GLU A 69 -9.59 19.65 28.74
CA GLU A 69 -9.58 19.75 27.27
C GLU A 69 -8.36 19.07 26.63
N MET A 70 -7.18 19.14 27.26
CA MET A 70 -5.97 18.47 26.76
C MET A 70 -6.11 16.95 26.72
N VAL A 71 -6.83 16.35 27.68
CA VAL A 71 -7.09 14.90 27.70
C VAL A 71 -8.08 14.54 26.59
N ASN A 72 -9.14 15.33 26.39
CA ASN A 72 -10.06 15.14 25.27
C ASN A 72 -9.33 15.20 23.92
N LEU A 73 -8.43 16.17 23.74
CA LEU A 73 -7.65 16.32 22.51
C LEU A 73 -6.75 15.10 22.26
N LEU A 74 -6.03 14.62 23.28
CA LEU A 74 -5.18 13.44 23.15
C LEU A 74 -5.99 12.19 22.79
N VAL A 75 -7.14 11.98 23.43
CA VAL A 75 -8.01 10.85 23.12
C VAL A 75 -8.60 10.97 21.72
N ALA A 76 -9.01 12.17 21.30
CA ALA A 76 -9.48 12.41 19.93
C ALA A 76 -8.41 12.06 18.89
N LEU A 77 -7.14 12.43 19.11
CA LEU A 77 -6.03 12.03 18.23
C LEU A 77 -5.89 10.51 18.13
N VAL A 78 -5.96 9.80 19.26
CA VAL A 78 -5.90 8.33 19.28
C VAL A 78 -7.07 7.73 18.48
N ILE A 79 -8.29 8.26 18.66
CA ILE A 79 -9.47 7.84 17.88
C ILE A 79 -9.23 8.07 16.39
N GLY A 80 -8.73 9.25 16.00
CA GLY A 80 -8.42 9.58 14.61
C GLY A 80 -7.43 8.58 13.99
N ILE A 81 -6.37 8.23 14.71
CA ILE A 81 -5.38 7.22 14.29
C ILE A 81 -6.05 5.85 14.09
N VAL A 82 -6.86 5.40 15.05
CA VAL A 82 -7.56 4.10 14.97
C VAL A 82 -8.50 4.05 13.76
N PHE A 83 -9.33 5.09 13.58
CA PHE A 83 -10.24 5.16 12.43
C PHE A 83 -9.52 5.30 11.09
N PHE A 84 -8.35 5.96 11.06
CA PHE A 84 -7.50 6.01 9.88
C PHE A 84 -7.00 4.62 9.48
N PHE A 85 -6.48 3.83 10.44
CA PHE A 85 -6.05 2.46 10.16
C PHE A 85 -7.21 1.56 9.74
N LEU A 86 -8.38 1.68 10.38
CA LEU A 86 -9.59 0.96 9.96
C LEU A 86 -9.99 1.33 8.52
N SER A 87 -9.93 2.61 8.17
CA SER A 87 -10.23 3.09 6.83
C SER A 87 -9.24 2.53 5.80
N MET A 88 -7.96 2.41 6.15
CA MET A 88 -6.94 1.78 5.31
C MET A 88 -7.23 0.29 5.05
N LEU A 89 -7.73 -0.43 6.06
CA LEU A 89 -8.11 -1.84 5.94
C LEU A 89 -9.40 -2.04 5.14
N LEU A 90 -10.37 -1.12 5.27
CA LEU A 90 -11.65 -1.18 4.58
C LEU A 90 -11.59 -0.65 3.14
N LYS A 91 -10.58 0.17 2.81
CA LYS A 91 -10.37 0.75 1.47
C LYS A 91 -10.53 -0.25 0.33
N PRO A 92 -9.87 -1.43 0.31
CA PRO A 92 -10.04 -2.40 -0.77
C PRO A 92 -11.47 -2.96 -0.88
N TYR A 93 -12.17 -3.13 0.25
CA TYR A 93 -13.54 -3.66 0.27
C TYR A 93 -14.58 -2.64 -0.21
N ILE A 94 -14.37 -1.36 0.10
CA ILE A 94 -15.34 -0.30 -0.22
C ILE A 94 -15.11 0.27 -1.63
N THR A 95 -13.86 0.44 -2.02
CA THR A 95 -13.51 1.08 -3.31
C THR A 95 -13.35 0.09 -4.46
N GLY A 96 -13.25 -1.21 -4.15
CA GLY A 96 -12.95 -2.27 -5.12
C GLY A 96 -11.52 -2.19 -5.68
N LYS A 97 -10.70 -1.24 -5.23
CA LYS A 97 -9.30 -1.12 -5.63
C LYS A 97 -8.45 -2.15 -4.89
N ARG A 98 -7.58 -2.86 -5.60
CA ARG A 98 -6.59 -3.76 -4.97
C ARG A 98 -5.62 -2.96 -4.12
N ASN A 99 -5.04 -3.58 -3.10
CA ASN A 99 -4.04 -2.92 -2.29
C ASN A 99 -2.77 -2.68 -3.14
N VAL A 100 -2.10 -1.53 -2.93
CA VAL A 100 -0.81 -1.23 -3.59
C VAL A 100 0.21 -2.34 -3.32
N VAL A 101 0.15 -2.98 -2.15
CA VAL A 101 1.02 -4.12 -1.80
C VAL A 101 0.79 -5.32 -2.73
N ASP A 102 -0.47 -5.61 -3.08
CA ASP A 102 -0.80 -6.72 -3.97
C ASP A 102 -0.34 -6.42 -5.41
N ILE A 103 -0.47 -5.16 -5.83
CA ILE A 103 0.00 -4.70 -7.15
C ILE A 103 1.53 -4.76 -7.22
N ASP A 104 2.24 -4.34 -6.16
CA ASP A 104 3.70 -4.42 -6.08
C ASP A 104 4.18 -5.88 -6.07
N MET A 105 3.42 -6.79 -5.46
CA MET A 105 3.69 -8.23 -5.51
C MET A 105 3.52 -8.80 -6.92
N ASP A 106 2.47 -8.40 -7.65
CA ASP A 106 2.27 -8.80 -9.05
C ASP A 106 3.40 -8.29 -9.96
N ILE A 107 3.83 -7.03 -9.75
CA ILE A 107 4.99 -6.45 -10.47
C ILE A 107 6.25 -7.26 -10.17
N LYS A 108 6.51 -7.57 -8.89
CA LYS A 108 7.65 -8.38 -8.48
C LYS A 108 7.61 -9.76 -9.11
N GLN A 109 6.45 -10.42 -9.11
CA GLN A 109 6.26 -11.73 -9.72
C GLN A 109 6.51 -11.70 -11.24
N HIS A 110 6.07 -10.63 -11.91
CA HIS A 110 6.33 -10.43 -13.34
C HIS A 110 7.84 -10.39 -13.64
N PHE A 111 8.61 -9.59 -12.90
CA PHE A 111 10.06 -9.53 -13.07
C PHE A 111 10.78 -10.81 -12.62
N TYR A 112 10.27 -11.50 -11.61
CA TYR A 112 10.81 -12.79 -11.20
C TYR A 112 10.67 -13.85 -12.31
N GLN A 113 9.56 -13.85 -13.05
CA GLN A 113 9.39 -14.74 -14.22
C GLN A 113 10.36 -14.41 -15.35
N ILE A 114 10.67 -13.13 -15.58
CA ILE A 114 11.66 -12.70 -16.57
C ILE A 114 13.06 -13.15 -16.13
N TYR A 115 13.39 -12.96 -14.85
CA TYR A 115 14.64 -13.43 -14.26
C TYR A 115 14.81 -14.96 -14.37
N GLN A 116 13.76 -15.74 -14.12
CA GLN A 116 13.84 -17.20 -14.28
C GLN A 116 14.13 -17.64 -15.72
N LYS A 117 13.71 -16.86 -16.72
CA LYS A 117 13.90 -17.18 -18.14
C LYS A 117 15.23 -16.65 -18.71
N HIS A 118 15.69 -15.50 -18.25
CA HIS A 118 16.79 -14.75 -18.87
C HIS A 118 17.93 -14.37 -17.91
N GLY A 119 17.81 -14.69 -16.61
CA GLY A 119 18.73 -14.25 -15.56
C GLY A 119 18.71 -12.73 -15.36
N LEU A 120 19.65 -12.20 -14.57
CA LEU A 120 19.76 -10.76 -14.30
C LEU A 120 19.95 -9.92 -15.58
N LYS A 121 20.63 -10.46 -16.59
CA LYS A 121 20.80 -9.79 -17.90
C LYS A 121 19.48 -9.49 -18.60
N GLY A 122 18.43 -10.27 -18.33
CA GLY A 122 17.09 -9.99 -18.84
C GLY A 122 16.42 -8.81 -18.15
N LEU A 123 16.82 -8.49 -16.91
CA LEU A 123 16.31 -7.35 -16.17
C LEU A 123 17.06 -6.06 -16.50
N ASP A 124 18.37 -6.14 -16.71
CA ASP A 124 19.20 -4.99 -17.06
C ASP A 124 18.91 -4.42 -18.45
N ASN A 125 18.37 -5.25 -19.36
CA ASN A 125 18.06 -4.90 -20.75
C ASN A 125 16.61 -4.41 -20.97
N LEU A 126 15.79 -4.29 -19.92
CA LEU A 126 14.43 -3.74 -19.98
C LEU A 126 14.44 -2.21 -20.01
#